data_AF-A0A3R6X8S0-F1
#
_entry.id   AF-A0A3R6X8S0-F1
#
_cell.length_a   1.000
_cell.length_b   1.000
_cell.length_c   1.000
_cell.angle_alpha   90.00
_cell.angle_beta   90.00
_cell.angle_gamma   90.00
#
_symmetry.space_group_name_H-M   'P 1'
#
loop_
_entity.id
_entity.type
_entity.pdbx_description
1 polymer ?
#
loop_
_entity_poly.entity_id
_entity_poly.type
_entity_poly.pdbx_seq_one_letter_code
_entity_poly.pdbx_strand_id
1 'polypeptide(L)'
;MPPITLMTHNFDSWRVWFIAKLQTERLANYLDWDGAHNFDSWRVWFFAKLQTERLANYLDWDGAAAQGANGFEYNELDNLRALGILTESLSESQYQYVDGALLIKTAMDNLTAIHEPIGAADRVSLLEEYHTLSWDWKNVPLEEFLGAFRDLMRRLDRAALNELPSFRVKKLLTLMPKEMWMVSHMIVDSNAEFHTVPITATKLITEYEYLQKEGILK
;
A
#
# COMPACT_ATOMS: atom_id res chain seq x y z
N MET A 1 35.21 -37.54 4.21
CA MET A 1 34.19 -36.47 4.18
C MET A 1 32.83 -37.15 4.16
N PRO A 2 32.03 -37.08 5.24
CA PRO A 2 30.65 -37.57 5.22
C PRO A 2 29.68 -36.46 4.78
N PRO A 3 28.46 -36.79 4.32
CA PRO A 3 27.56 -35.86 3.67
C PRO A 3 26.76 -35.01 4.67
N ILE A 4 26.54 -33.75 4.30
CA ILE A 4 25.69 -32.78 5.00
C ILE A 4 24.23 -33.24 4.86
N THR A 5 23.70 -33.88 5.89
CA THR A 5 22.28 -34.19 6.05
C THR A 5 21.87 -33.76 7.45
N LEU A 6 21.72 -32.45 7.66
CA LEU A 6 21.24 -31.86 8.91
C LEU A 6 20.74 -30.45 8.56
N MET A 7 19.44 -30.31 8.30
CA MET A 7 18.62 -29.09 8.51
C MET A 7 17.22 -29.20 7.85
N THR A 8 16.48 -30.28 8.10
CA THR A 8 15.03 -30.33 7.73
C THR A 8 14.12 -30.66 8.91
N HIS A 9 14.65 -30.81 10.13
CA HIS A 9 13.89 -31.34 11.28
C HIS A 9 13.55 -30.36 12.40
N ASN A 10 13.64 -29.04 12.18
CA ASN A 10 13.44 -28.07 13.29
C ASN A 10 12.22 -27.15 13.17
N PHE A 11 11.52 -27.11 12.04
CA PHE A 11 10.34 -26.24 11.88
C PHE A 11 9.03 -26.91 12.39
N ASP A 12 8.86 -28.21 12.16
CA ASP A 12 7.59 -28.90 12.48
C ASP A 12 7.40 -29.17 13.99
N SER A 13 8.49 -29.43 14.73
CA SER A 13 8.41 -29.73 16.17
C SER A 13 8.00 -28.53 17.03
N TRP A 14 8.40 -27.31 16.64
CA TRP A 14 7.98 -26.08 17.34
C TRP A 14 6.53 -25.73 17.03
N ARG A 15 6.07 -25.97 15.79
CA ARG A 15 4.68 -25.74 15.35
C ARG A 15 3.68 -26.61 16.11
N VAL A 16 3.95 -27.92 16.25
CA VAL A 16 3.04 -28.84 16.95
C VAL A 16 2.94 -28.50 18.44
N TRP A 17 4.05 -28.17 19.09
CA TRP A 17 4.06 -27.77 20.49
C TRP A 17 3.34 -26.44 20.73
N PHE A 18 3.46 -25.49 19.79
CA PHE A 18 2.85 -24.16 19.91
C PHE A 18 1.34 -24.17 19.61
N ILE A 19 0.89 -24.95 18.60
CA ILE A 19 -0.53 -25.18 18.32
C ILE A 19 -1.23 -25.82 19.52
N ALA A 20 -0.58 -26.80 20.17
CA ALA A 20 -1.09 -27.42 21.39
C ALA A 20 -1.23 -26.42 22.55
N LYS A 21 -0.32 -25.44 22.64
CA LYS A 21 -0.36 -24.37 23.65
C LYS A 21 -1.51 -23.37 23.41
N LEU A 22 -1.79 -23.03 22.16
CA LEU A 22 -2.87 -22.12 21.78
C LEU A 22 -4.28 -22.73 21.95
N GLN A 23 -4.42 -24.05 21.72
CA GLN A 23 -5.68 -24.77 21.96
C GLN A 23 -6.10 -24.75 23.45
N THR A 24 -5.15 -24.69 24.38
CA THR A 24 -5.41 -24.58 25.82
C THR A 24 -5.90 -23.20 26.29
N GLU A 25 -5.69 -22.12 25.54
CA GLU A 25 -5.92 -20.74 26.00
C GLU A 25 -7.26 -20.10 25.53
N ARG A 26 -8.24 -20.88 25.03
CA ARG A 26 -9.58 -20.40 24.59
C ARG A 26 -9.57 -19.28 23.52
N LEU A 27 -8.48 -19.09 22.78
CA LEU A 27 -8.39 -18.15 21.64
C LEU A 27 -8.77 -18.77 20.28
N ALA A 28 -9.03 -20.09 20.25
CA ALA A 28 -9.21 -20.88 19.03
C ALA A 28 -10.36 -20.44 18.09
N ASN A 29 -11.33 -19.66 18.56
CA ASN A 29 -12.47 -19.28 17.74
C ASN A 29 -12.24 -18.01 16.88
N TYR A 30 -11.11 -17.31 17.05
CA TYR A 30 -10.79 -16.07 16.31
C TYR A 30 -9.45 -16.12 15.56
N LEU A 31 -8.67 -17.21 15.70
CA LEU A 31 -7.28 -17.23 15.25
C LEU A 31 -7.07 -17.81 13.85
N ASP A 32 -7.94 -18.69 13.35
CA ASP A 32 -7.76 -19.30 12.03
C ASP A 32 -8.82 -18.76 11.06
N TRP A 33 -8.48 -17.72 10.30
CA TRP A 33 -9.39 -17.27 9.26
C TRP A 33 -9.43 -18.28 8.11
N ASP A 34 -10.62 -18.84 7.88
CA ASP A 34 -10.89 -19.96 6.98
C ASP A 34 -11.15 -19.55 5.53
N GLY A 35 -11.21 -18.25 5.24
CA GLY A 35 -11.59 -17.72 3.92
C GLY A 35 -13.09 -17.73 3.64
N ALA A 36 -13.93 -18.30 4.50
CA ALA A 36 -15.38 -18.34 4.34
C ALA A 36 -16.10 -17.27 5.19
N HIS A 37 -15.48 -16.84 6.30
CA HIS A 37 -16.00 -15.80 7.18
C HIS A 37 -15.32 -14.43 6.98
N ASN A 38 -15.99 -13.36 7.42
CA ASN A 38 -15.74 -11.95 7.09
C ASN A 38 -14.25 -11.51 7.10
N PHE A 39 -13.65 -11.45 5.90
CA PHE A 39 -12.28 -10.96 5.66
C PHE A 39 -12.04 -9.58 6.26
N ASP A 40 -13.03 -8.69 6.25
CA ASP A 40 -12.90 -7.35 6.83
C ASP A 40 -12.73 -7.38 8.34
N SER A 41 -13.48 -8.27 9.02
CA SER A 41 -13.36 -8.41 10.48
C SER A 41 -11.99 -8.96 10.87
N TRP A 42 -11.50 -9.98 10.15
CA TRP A 42 -10.14 -10.52 10.36
C TRP A 42 -9.08 -9.46 10.08
N ARG A 43 -9.20 -8.72 8.98
CA ARG A 43 -8.26 -7.67 8.59
C ARG A 43 -8.16 -6.55 9.63
N VAL A 44 -9.29 -6.11 10.17
CA VAL A 44 -9.30 -5.09 11.25
C VAL A 44 -8.57 -5.61 12.49
N TRP A 45 -8.85 -6.86 12.90
CA TRP A 45 -8.13 -7.48 14.02
C TRP A 45 -6.62 -7.61 13.73
N PHE A 46 -6.26 -8.06 12.54
CA PHE A 46 -4.86 -8.26 12.14
C PHE A 46 -4.08 -6.93 12.15
N PHE A 47 -4.69 -5.85 11.64
CA PHE A 47 -4.08 -4.52 11.67
C PHE A 47 -3.90 -4.01 13.10
N ALA A 48 -4.90 -4.21 13.97
CA ALA A 48 -4.77 -3.87 15.39
C ALA A 48 -3.65 -4.68 16.06
N LYS A 49 -3.50 -5.97 15.73
CA LYS A 49 -2.41 -6.82 16.23
C LYS A 49 -1.06 -6.28 15.79
N LEU A 50 -0.87 -5.96 14.51
CA LEU A 50 0.39 -5.36 14.03
C LEU A 50 0.68 -4.00 14.67
N GLN A 51 -0.35 -3.18 14.94
CA GLN A 51 -0.17 -1.92 15.67
C GLN A 51 0.35 -2.14 17.09
N THR A 52 -0.20 -3.12 17.83
CA THR A 52 0.28 -3.44 19.19
C THR A 52 1.71 -3.93 19.22
N GLU A 53 2.15 -4.63 18.17
CA GLU A 53 3.53 -5.12 18.01
C GLU A 53 4.46 -4.06 17.39
N ARG A 54 3.94 -2.87 17.03
CA ARG A 54 4.66 -1.79 16.32
C ARG A 54 5.17 -2.17 14.93
N LEU A 55 4.45 -3.07 14.25
CA LEU A 55 4.78 -3.60 12.92
C LEU A 55 3.88 -3.08 11.80
N ALA A 56 2.88 -2.24 12.12
CA ALA A 56 1.89 -1.77 11.14
C ALA A 56 2.51 -1.04 9.92
N ASN A 57 3.62 -0.32 10.13
CA ASN A 57 4.32 0.43 9.07
C ASN A 57 4.81 -0.47 7.91
N TYR A 58 5.00 -1.78 8.15
CA TYR A 58 5.42 -2.72 7.12
C TYR A 58 4.32 -3.04 6.09
N LEU A 59 3.06 -2.73 6.39
CA LEU A 59 1.94 -2.89 5.43
C LEU A 59 1.98 -1.84 4.31
N ASP A 60 2.56 -0.67 4.58
CA ASP A 60 2.62 0.44 3.63
C ASP A 60 3.96 0.51 2.88
N TRP A 61 4.96 -0.28 3.29
CA TRP A 61 6.29 -0.28 2.68
C TRP A 61 6.34 -1.14 1.42
N ASP A 62 6.64 -0.52 0.29
CA ASP A 62 6.63 -1.12 -1.05
C ASP A 62 7.99 -1.66 -1.52
N GLY A 63 9.01 -1.62 -0.67
CA GLY A 63 10.37 -2.03 -1.03
C GLY A 63 11.22 -0.97 -1.70
N ALA A 64 10.65 0.18 -2.08
CA ALA A 64 11.28 1.19 -2.93
C ALA A 64 11.48 2.55 -2.24
N ALA A 65 10.72 2.84 -1.17
CA ALA A 65 10.86 4.10 -0.44
C ALA A 65 12.24 4.24 0.26
N ALA A 66 12.88 5.40 0.08
CA ALA A 66 14.13 5.74 0.75
C ALA A 66 13.98 5.61 2.28
N GLN A 67 14.88 4.83 2.90
CA GLN A 67 14.91 4.63 4.36
C GLN A 67 14.89 5.99 5.08
N GLY A 68 14.01 6.15 6.07
CA GLY A 68 13.99 7.33 6.93
C GLY A 68 13.14 8.52 6.48
N ALA A 69 12.52 8.51 5.29
CA ALA A 69 11.68 9.65 4.83
C ALA A 69 10.51 9.99 5.76
N ASN A 70 10.00 8.99 6.51
CA ASN A 70 8.90 9.14 7.48
C ASN A 70 9.30 8.69 8.90
N GLY A 71 10.61 8.60 9.21
CA GLY A 71 11.08 8.05 10.49
C GLY A 71 10.91 6.53 10.64
N PHE A 72 10.49 5.83 9.58
CA PHE A 72 10.44 4.38 9.50
C PHE A 72 11.74 3.84 8.87
N GLU A 73 12.42 2.96 9.60
CA GLU A 73 13.58 2.23 9.13
C GLU A 73 13.21 0.76 8.94
N TYR A 74 13.41 0.26 7.73
CA TYR A 74 13.12 -1.13 7.41
C TYR A 74 14.07 -2.07 8.15
N ASN A 75 13.49 -3.04 8.86
CA ASN A 75 14.18 -4.16 9.47
C ASN A 75 13.60 -5.48 8.93
N GLU A 76 14.46 -6.30 8.36
CA GLU A 76 14.08 -7.58 7.76
C GLU A 76 13.45 -8.55 8.77
N LEU A 77 13.94 -8.56 10.00
CA LEU A 77 13.46 -9.46 11.06
C LEU A 77 12.06 -9.07 11.53
N ASP A 78 11.76 -7.77 11.57
CA ASP A 78 10.43 -7.26 11.89
C ASP A 78 9.42 -7.54 10.76
N ASN A 79 9.85 -7.44 9.50
CA ASN A 79 9.04 -7.86 8.36
C ASN A 79 8.73 -9.38 8.41
N LEU A 80 9.74 -10.22 8.69
CA LEU A 80 9.56 -11.66 8.87
C LEU A 80 8.66 -11.98 10.06
N ARG A 81 8.76 -11.21 11.16
CA ARG A 81 7.85 -11.34 12.30
C ARG A 81 6.41 -10.99 11.92
N ALA A 82 6.20 -9.92 11.14
CA ALA A 82 4.87 -9.54 10.66
C ALA A 82 4.29 -10.62 9.72
N LEU A 83 5.11 -11.19 8.83
CA LEU A 83 4.74 -12.35 8.00
C LEU A 83 4.39 -13.59 8.82
N GLY A 84 5.14 -13.85 9.90
CA GLY A 84 4.83 -14.92 10.85
C GLY A 84 3.45 -14.74 11.47
N ILE A 85 3.16 -13.54 12.00
CA ILE A 85 1.84 -13.21 12.60
C ILE A 85 0.72 -13.36 11.56
N LEU A 86 0.94 -12.91 10.32
CA LEU A 86 -0.04 -13.09 9.25
C LEU A 86 -0.28 -14.57 9.01
N THR A 87 0.77 -15.35 8.76
CA THR A 87 0.65 -16.78 8.45
C THR A 87 0.02 -17.56 9.60
N GLU A 88 0.33 -17.21 10.85
CA GLU A 88 -0.27 -17.80 12.07
C GLU A 88 -1.77 -17.50 12.22
N SER A 89 -2.27 -16.44 11.58
CA SER A 89 -3.68 -16.04 11.66
C SER A 89 -4.56 -16.60 10.52
N LEU A 90 -3.95 -17.40 9.64
CA LEU A 90 -4.59 -17.97 8.46
C LEU A 90 -4.83 -19.47 8.67
N SER A 91 -5.97 -19.96 8.19
CA SER A 91 -6.15 -21.39 8.02
C SER A 91 -5.26 -21.93 6.88
N GLU A 92 -5.02 -23.24 6.90
CA GLU A 92 -4.22 -23.93 5.86
C GLU A 92 -4.73 -23.67 4.44
N SER A 93 -6.05 -23.50 4.27
CA SER A 93 -6.68 -23.23 2.97
C SER A 93 -6.22 -21.92 2.31
N GLN A 94 -5.66 -21.00 3.10
CA GLN A 94 -5.24 -19.66 2.67
C GLN A 94 -3.73 -19.56 2.42
N TYR A 95 -2.95 -20.55 2.84
CA TYR A 95 -1.48 -20.52 2.71
C TYR A 95 -1.00 -20.38 1.27
N GLN A 96 -1.72 -20.97 0.31
CA GLN A 96 -1.39 -20.89 -1.12
C GLN A 96 -1.35 -19.45 -1.66
N TYR A 97 -2.02 -18.50 -1.00
CA TYR A 97 -2.07 -17.10 -1.45
C TYR A 97 -0.92 -16.26 -0.89
N VAL A 98 -0.24 -16.74 0.15
CA VAL A 98 0.85 -16.02 0.83
C VAL A 98 2.20 -16.73 0.67
N ASP A 99 2.18 -17.94 0.10
CA ASP A 99 3.38 -18.71 -0.19
C ASP A 99 4.34 -17.94 -1.10
N GLY A 100 5.63 -17.97 -0.76
CA GLY A 100 6.69 -17.24 -1.47
C GLY A 100 6.70 -15.71 -1.29
N ALA A 101 5.77 -15.12 -0.54
CA ALA A 101 5.79 -13.69 -0.27
C ALA A 101 6.94 -13.31 0.68
N LEU A 102 7.88 -12.48 0.21
CA LEU A 102 9.01 -12.00 1.02
C LEU A 102 8.68 -10.78 1.88
N LEU A 103 7.58 -10.08 1.58
CA LEU A 103 7.13 -8.89 2.30
C LEU A 103 5.72 -9.09 2.83
N ILE A 104 5.46 -8.62 4.05
CA ILE A 104 4.11 -8.69 4.64
C ILE A 104 3.08 -7.95 3.78
N LYS A 105 3.47 -6.81 3.21
CA LYS A 105 2.62 -6.06 2.28
C LYS A 105 2.19 -6.93 1.09
N THR A 106 3.13 -7.64 0.47
CA THR A 106 2.84 -8.51 -0.69
C THR A 106 1.89 -9.64 -0.30
N ALA A 107 2.12 -10.30 0.84
CA ALA A 107 1.23 -11.34 1.34
C ALA A 107 -0.19 -10.81 1.59
N MET A 108 -0.30 -9.63 2.22
CA MET A 108 -1.59 -8.99 2.50
C MET A 108 -2.30 -8.53 1.21
N ASP A 109 -1.56 -7.99 0.24
CA ASP A 109 -2.09 -7.58 -1.07
C ASP A 109 -2.63 -8.81 -1.83
N ASN A 110 -1.94 -9.96 -1.79
CA ASN A 110 -2.42 -11.20 -2.40
C ASN A 110 -3.74 -11.67 -1.77
N LEU A 111 -3.83 -11.69 -0.43
CA LEU A 111 -5.06 -12.07 0.26
C LEU A 111 -6.21 -11.12 -0.07
N THR A 112 -5.93 -9.82 -0.09
CA THR A 112 -6.93 -8.80 -0.43
C THR A 112 -7.45 -9.01 -1.86
N ALA A 113 -6.58 -9.32 -2.82
CA ALA A 113 -6.98 -9.56 -4.20
C ALA A 113 -7.95 -10.74 -4.37
N ILE A 114 -7.83 -11.77 -3.52
CA ILE A 114 -8.69 -12.97 -3.57
C ILE A 114 -10.01 -12.75 -2.82
N HIS A 115 -9.95 -12.08 -1.66
CA HIS A 115 -11.05 -12.07 -0.68
C HIS A 115 -11.83 -10.77 -0.59
N GLU A 116 -11.28 -9.70 -1.17
CA GLU A 116 -12.00 -8.46 -1.45
C GLU A 116 -11.81 -8.11 -2.93
N PRO A 117 -12.29 -8.98 -3.85
CA PRO A 117 -12.15 -8.70 -5.26
C PRO A 117 -12.94 -7.43 -5.59
N ILE A 118 -12.23 -6.40 -6.08
CA ILE A 118 -12.85 -5.17 -6.56
C ILE A 118 -13.76 -5.55 -7.73
N GLY A 119 -15.07 -5.49 -7.49
CA GLY A 119 -16.10 -5.92 -8.43
C GLY A 119 -16.15 -5.01 -9.66
N ALA A 120 -16.83 -5.47 -10.72
CA ALA A 120 -16.98 -4.68 -11.93
C ALA A 120 -17.66 -3.32 -11.66
N ALA A 121 -18.64 -3.28 -10.76
CA ALA A 121 -19.29 -2.05 -10.33
C ALA A 121 -18.32 -1.10 -9.60
N ASP A 122 -17.49 -1.61 -8.69
CA ASP A 122 -16.49 -0.81 -7.98
C ASP A 122 -15.43 -0.25 -8.93
N ARG A 123 -15.01 -1.03 -9.93
CA ARG A 123 -14.11 -0.59 -11.00
C ARG A 123 -14.72 0.54 -11.82
N VAL A 124 -16.00 0.43 -12.17
CA VAL A 124 -16.71 1.48 -12.90
C VAL A 124 -16.80 2.75 -12.06
N SER A 125 -17.22 2.65 -10.79
CA SER A 125 -17.26 3.79 -9.86
C SER A 125 -15.88 4.46 -9.70
N LEU A 126 -14.82 3.67 -9.65
CA LEU A 126 -13.45 4.18 -9.54
C LEU A 126 -12.98 4.92 -10.81
N LEU A 127 -13.36 4.42 -11.99
CA LEU A 127 -13.12 5.10 -13.27
C LEU A 127 -13.94 6.38 -13.37
N GLU A 128 -15.18 6.39 -12.90
CA GLU A 128 -16.00 7.60 -12.82
C GLU A 128 -15.31 8.64 -11.93
N GLU A 129 -14.91 8.27 -10.71
CA GLU A 129 -14.15 9.13 -9.79
C GLU A 129 -12.89 9.72 -10.46
N TYR A 130 -12.13 8.88 -11.18
CA TYR A 130 -10.96 9.31 -11.95
C TYR A 130 -11.27 10.30 -13.07
N HIS A 131 -12.34 10.07 -13.83
CA HIS A 131 -12.71 10.93 -14.94
C HIS A 131 -13.32 12.26 -14.47
N THR A 132 -14.07 12.26 -13.37
CA THR A 132 -14.68 13.45 -12.79
C THR A 132 -13.76 14.20 -11.83
N LEU A 133 -12.59 13.66 -11.49
CA LEU A 133 -11.64 14.31 -10.59
C LEU A 133 -11.33 15.73 -11.06
N SER A 134 -11.51 16.69 -10.17
CA SER A 134 -11.21 18.11 -10.37
C SER A 134 -10.66 18.69 -9.09
N TRP A 135 -9.76 19.66 -9.19
CA TRP A 135 -9.25 20.37 -8.02
C TRP A 135 -10.01 21.69 -7.83
N ASP A 136 -10.76 21.80 -6.72
CA ASP A 136 -11.33 23.07 -6.28
C ASP A 136 -10.31 23.86 -5.46
N TRP A 137 -9.35 24.47 -6.16
CA TRP A 137 -8.24 25.21 -5.58
C TRP A 137 -8.63 26.38 -4.66
N LYS A 138 -9.90 26.81 -4.68
CA LYS A 138 -10.39 27.89 -3.81
C LYS A 138 -10.73 27.40 -2.40
N ASN A 139 -11.11 26.13 -2.27
CA ASN A 139 -11.61 25.55 -1.03
C ASN A 139 -10.71 24.41 -0.52
N VAL A 140 -9.93 23.76 -1.39
CA VAL A 140 -9.10 22.61 -1.06
C VAL A 140 -7.61 22.96 -1.24
N PRO A 141 -6.79 22.91 -0.17
CA PRO A 141 -5.35 23.09 -0.28
C PRO A 141 -4.70 22.11 -1.26
N LEU A 142 -3.65 22.55 -1.96
CA LEU A 142 -2.97 21.72 -2.95
C LEU A 142 -2.44 20.40 -2.35
N GLU A 143 -1.88 20.44 -1.14
CA GLU A 143 -1.33 19.24 -0.49
C GLU A 143 -2.40 18.17 -0.22
N GLU A 144 -3.60 18.62 0.21
CA GLU A 144 -4.74 17.74 0.43
C GLU A 144 -5.20 17.10 -0.89
N PHE A 145 -5.32 17.91 -1.94
CA PHE A 145 -5.64 17.43 -3.28
C PHE A 145 -4.61 16.43 -3.82
N LEU A 146 -3.31 16.71 -3.67
CA LEU A 146 -2.23 15.80 -4.08
C LEU A 146 -2.27 14.48 -3.29
N GLY A 147 -2.63 14.55 -2.00
CA GLY A 147 -2.90 13.38 -1.17
C GLY A 147 -4.03 12.52 -1.73
N ALA A 148 -5.17 13.13 -2.03
CA ALA A 148 -6.33 12.45 -2.62
C ALA A 148 -6.02 11.88 -4.02
N PHE A 149 -5.29 12.61 -4.86
CA PHE A 149 -4.85 12.15 -6.18
C PHE A 149 -3.99 10.89 -6.07
N ARG A 150 -3.01 10.87 -5.16
CA ARG A 150 -2.13 9.71 -4.93
C ARG A 150 -2.91 8.52 -4.40
N ASP A 151 -3.85 8.72 -3.49
CA ASP A 151 -4.70 7.64 -2.99
C ASP A 151 -5.57 7.04 -4.11
N LEU A 152 -6.16 7.88 -4.96
CA LEU A 152 -6.94 7.42 -6.13
C LEU A 152 -6.07 6.59 -7.10
N MET A 153 -4.84 7.04 -7.40
CA MET A 153 -3.92 6.26 -8.24
C MET A 153 -3.60 4.89 -7.63
N ARG A 154 -3.39 4.83 -6.31
CA ARG A 154 -3.15 3.59 -5.57
C ARG A 154 -4.37 2.66 -5.60
N ARG A 155 -5.59 3.20 -5.49
CA ARG A 155 -6.84 2.44 -5.63
C ARG A 155 -7.00 1.88 -7.05
N LEU A 156 -6.66 2.66 -8.08
CA LEU A 156 -6.66 2.19 -9.48
C LEU A 156 -5.65 1.05 -9.68
N ASP A 157 -4.46 1.15 -9.10
CA ASP A 157 -3.45 0.08 -9.14
C ASP A 157 -3.96 -1.22 -8.52
N ARG A 158 -4.61 -1.12 -7.35
CA ARG A 158 -5.24 -2.28 -6.69
C ARG A 158 -6.37 -2.90 -7.51
N ALA A 159 -7.10 -2.09 -8.28
CA ALA A 159 -8.14 -2.55 -9.18
C ALA A 159 -7.60 -3.18 -10.49
N ALA A 160 -6.28 -3.26 -10.66
CA ALA A 160 -5.60 -3.62 -11.90
C ALA A 160 -6.02 -2.72 -13.09
N LEU A 161 -6.40 -1.48 -12.79
CA LEU A 161 -6.71 -0.41 -13.76
C LEU A 161 -5.47 0.47 -13.94
N ASN A 162 -4.35 -0.17 -14.23
CA ASN A 162 -3.05 0.46 -14.24
C ASN A 162 -2.91 1.36 -15.49
N GLU A 163 -2.31 2.54 -15.31
CA GLU A 163 -1.95 3.44 -16.40
C GLU A 163 -0.44 3.67 -16.43
N LEU A 164 0.10 4.07 -17.58
CA LEU A 164 1.49 4.47 -17.69
C LEU A 164 1.76 5.65 -16.72
N PRO A 165 2.89 5.66 -16.00
CA PRO A 165 3.23 6.75 -15.07
C PRO A 165 3.16 8.15 -15.71
N SER A 166 3.52 8.26 -16.99
CA SER A 166 3.44 9.51 -17.75
C SER A 166 2.01 10.01 -17.97
N PHE A 167 1.01 9.13 -18.02
CA PHE A 167 -0.40 9.51 -18.15
C PHE A 167 -0.92 10.11 -16.85
N ARG A 168 -0.49 9.57 -15.71
CA ARG A 168 -0.81 10.13 -14.39
C ARG A 168 -0.28 11.54 -14.23
N VAL A 169 0.95 11.79 -14.68
CA VAL A 169 1.54 13.14 -14.69
C VAL A 169 0.73 14.07 -15.59
N LYS A 170 0.42 13.66 -16.82
CA LYS A 170 -0.40 14.48 -17.74
C LYS A 170 -1.77 14.78 -17.16
N LYS A 171 -2.45 13.78 -16.59
CA LYS A 171 -3.74 13.97 -15.91
C LYS A 171 -3.59 14.98 -14.79
N LEU A 172 -2.62 14.83 -13.88
CA LEU A 172 -2.39 15.77 -12.78
C LEU A 172 -2.21 17.21 -13.30
N LEU A 173 -1.38 17.41 -14.32
CA LEU A 173 -1.14 18.72 -14.92
C LEU A 173 -2.41 19.33 -15.55
N THR A 174 -3.28 18.51 -16.17
CA THR A 174 -4.56 18.99 -16.73
C THR A 174 -5.55 19.48 -15.66
N LEU A 175 -5.36 19.07 -14.40
CA LEU A 175 -6.20 19.48 -13.28
C LEU A 175 -5.71 20.77 -12.61
N MET A 176 -4.52 21.25 -13.00
CA MET A 176 -3.96 22.49 -12.45
C MET A 176 -4.61 23.73 -13.06
N PRO A 177 -4.79 24.81 -12.28
CA PRO A 177 -5.23 26.08 -12.80
C PRO A 177 -4.21 26.65 -13.80
N LYS A 178 -4.65 27.53 -14.71
CA LYS A 178 -3.82 28.06 -15.80
C LYS A 178 -2.60 28.81 -15.30
N GLU A 179 -2.74 29.41 -14.13
CA GLU A 179 -1.73 30.15 -13.39
C GLU A 179 -0.52 29.26 -13.04
N MET A 180 -0.72 27.94 -12.96
CA MET A 180 0.31 26.94 -12.65
C MET A 180 0.83 26.16 -13.89
N TRP A 181 0.54 26.65 -15.10
CA TRP A 181 0.97 25.96 -16.32
C TRP A 181 2.48 26.05 -16.57
N MET A 182 3.23 26.89 -15.84
CA MET A 182 4.68 26.95 -15.97
C MET A 182 5.33 25.61 -15.58
N VAL A 183 4.82 24.93 -14.54
CA VAL A 183 5.28 23.58 -14.19
C VAL A 183 5.00 22.55 -15.28
N SER A 184 3.91 22.72 -16.05
CA SER A 184 3.65 21.84 -17.21
C SER A 184 4.75 21.96 -18.26
N HIS A 185 5.16 23.19 -18.61
CA HIS A 185 6.28 23.42 -19.53
C HIS A 185 7.60 22.85 -18.99
N MET A 186 7.90 23.11 -17.72
CA MET A 186 9.13 22.62 -17.08
C MET A 186 9.26 21.09 -17.08
N ILE A 187 8.14 20.37 -16.94
CA ILE A 187 8.14 18.92 -16.96
C ILE A 187 8.23 18.39 -18.38
N VAL A 188 7.46 18.96 -19.31
CA VAL A 188 7.51 18.55 -20.73
C VAL A 188 8.91 18.73 -21.34
N ASP A 189 9.63 19.77 -20.94
CA ASP A 189 10.99 20.07 -21.41
C ASP A 189 12.09 19.31 -20.63
N SER A 190 11.73 18.50 -19.63
CA SER A 190 12.66 17.72 -18.82
C SER A 190 12.87 16.29 -19.34
N ASN A 191 13.91 15.60 -18.84
CA ASN A 191 14.10 14.19 -19.16
C ASN A 191 12.90 13.34 -18.69
N ALA A 192 12.58 12.29 -19.45
CA ALA A 192 11.47 11.38 -19.15
C ALA A 192 11.54 10.71 -17.76
N GLU A 193 12.74 10.58 -17.19
CA GLU A 193 12.97 10.09 -15.81
C GLU A 193 12.35 11.00 -14.73
N PHE A 194 12.12 12.28 -15.04
CA PHE A 194 11.48 13.24 -14.15
C PHE A 194 9.95 13.26 -14.29
N HIS A 195 9.37 12.48 -15.21
CA HIS A 195 7.93 12.39 -15.44
C HIS A 195 7.28 11.43 -14.43
N THR A 196 7.44 11.74 -13.14
CA THR A 196 6.80 11.01 -12.04
C THR A 196 5.88 11.92 -11.25
N VAL A 197 4.82 11.35 -10.67
CA VAL A 197 3.87 12.09 -9.83
C VAL A 197 4.57 12.75 -8.64
N PRO A 198 5.51 12.11 -7.90
CA PRO A 198 6.21 12.76 -6.79
C PRO A 198 7.00 14.01 -7.21
N ILE A 199 7.77 13.93 -8.31
CA ILE A 199 8.58 15.06 -8.80
C ILE A 199 7.70 16.21 -9.27
N THR A 200 6.61 15.86 -9.97
CA THR A 200 5.59 16.82 -10.41
C THR A 200 4.94 17.52 -9.22
N ALA A 201 4.54 16.76 -8.20
CA ALA A 201 3.93 17.29 -6.98
C ALA A 201 4.84 18.28 -6.27
N THR A 202 6.14 17.98 -6.10
CA THR A 202 7.10 18.90 -5.47
C THR A 202 7.20 20.22 -6.23
N LYS A 203 7.27 20.17 -7.57
CA LYS A 203 7.32 21.37 -8.42
C LYS A 203 6.03 22.19 -8.31
N LEU A 204 4.87 21.54 -8.31
CA LEU A 204 3.57 22.19 -8.14
C LEU A 204 3.44 22.87 -6.77
N ILE A 205 3.90 22.23 -5.70
CA ILE A 205 3.91 22.83 -4.35
C ILE A 205 4.76 24.10 -4.34
N THR A 206 5.96 24.05 -4.92
CA THR A 206 6.86 25.22 -4.99
C THR A 206 6.23 26.37 -5.78
N GLU A 207 5.60 26.08 -6.92
CA GLU A 207 4.91 27.10 -7.71
C GLU A 207 3.68 27.66 -6.98
N TYR A 208 2.91 26.80 -6.32
CA TYR A 208 1.74 27.21 -5.55
C TYR A 208 2.10 28.15 -4.40
N GLU A 209 3.14 27.83 -3.62
CA GLU A 209 3.65 28.71 -2.56
C GLU A 209 4.13 30.06 -3.10
N TYR A 210 4.74 30.07 -4.29
CA TYR A 210 5.14 31.31 -4.96
C TYR A 210 3.93 32.15 -5.36
N LEU A 211 2.93 31.54 -6.01
CA LEU A 211 1.71 32.23 -6.45
C LEU A 211 0.85 32.72 -5.28
N GLN A 212 0.87 32.03 -4.14
CA GLN A 212 0.25 32.51 -2.90
C GLN A 212 0.94 33.76 -2.36
N LYS A 213 2.28 33.80 -2.38
CA LYS A 213 3.06 35.00 -1.96
C LYS A 213 2.78 36.20 -2.86
N GLU A 214 2.62 35.98 -4.15
CA GLU A 214 2.26 37.01 -5.14
C GLU A 214 0.77 37.40 -5.08
N GLY A 215 -0.05 36.74 -4.27
CA GLY A 215 -1.49 37.00 -4.13
C GLY A 215 -2.32 36.59 -5.36
N ILE A 216 -1.77 35.77 -6.24
CA ILE A 216 -2.43 35.26 -7.47
C ILE A 216 -3.34 34.09 -7.11
N LEU A 217 -2.87 33.20 -6.23
CA LEU A 217 -3.65 32.11 -5.66
C LEU A 217 -3.89 32.36 -4.17
N LYS A 218 -4.99 31.81 -3.65
CA LYS A 218 -5.31 31.86 -2.22
C LYS A 218 -4.69 30.69 -1.49
#